data_AF-A0A7J3D7A7-F1
#
_entry.id   AF-A0A7J3D7A7-F1
#
_cell.length_a   1.000
_cell.length_b   1.000
_cell.length_c   1.000
_cell.angle_alpha   90.00
_cell.angle_beta   90.00
_cell.angle_gamma   90.00
#
_symmetry.space_group_name_H-M   'P 1'
#
loop_
_entity.id
_entity.type
_entity.pdbx_description
1 polymer ?
#
loop_
_entity_poly.entity_id
_entity_poly.type
_entity_poly.pdbx_seq_one_letter_code
_entity_poly.pdbx_strand_id
1 'polypeptide(L)'
;MISKEEWEKVVGIGVDYVKMMAHHMPSYVYNDDRVDKIVSVGSGYVLEQVEILSHDGKVSAIEASIMTQPVFRLPLTLFDITNYILIRKRSVKPVIVPTQKFIEATDLKLLNRIGCGGVVLNSIVVGTTSISYRELLPEYRRVADEL
;
A
#
# COMPACT_ATOMS: atom_id res chain seq x y z
N MET A 1 3.10 -9.86 16.43
CA MET A 1 4.18 -10.31 15.51
C MET A 1 3.84 -11.74 15.15
N ILE A 2 3.86 -12.11 13.87
CA ILE A 2 3.61 -13.50 13.44
C ILE A 2 4.68 -14.42 14.05
N SER A 3 4.37 -15.69 14.32
CA SER A 3 5.35 -16.71 14.73
C SER A 3 5.94 -17.43 13.51
N LYS A 4 6.99 -18.24 13.71
CA LYS A 4 7.55 -19.07 12.62
C LYS A 4 6.56 -20.14 12.15
N GLU A 5 5.83 -20.75 13.09
CA GLU A 5 4.84 -21.77 12.76
C GLU A 5 3.67 -21.20 11.95
N GLU A 6 3.18 -20.01 12.32
CA GLU A 6 2.15 -19.30 11.55
C GLU A 6 2.66 -18.88 10.17
N TRP A 7 3.93 -18.49 10.06
CA TRP A 7 4.52 -18.13 8.77
C TRP A 7 4.57 -19.32 7.80
N GLU A 8 4.95 -20.52 8.26
CA GLU A 8 4.90 -21.72 7.41
C GLU A 8 3.47 -22.02 6.93
N LYS A 9 2.44 -21.75 7.76
CA LYS A 9 1.05 -21.87 7.33
C LYS A 9 0.71 -20.88 6.22
N VAL A 10 1.19 -19.63 6.31
CA VAL A 10 0.99 -18.62 5.26
C VAL A 10 1.67 -19.04 3.95
N VAL A 11 2.92 -19.50 4.02
CA VAL A 11 3.64 -20.00 2.84
C VAL A 11 2.91 -21.21 2.23
N GLY A 12 2.40 -22.11 3.06
CA GLY A 12 1.66 -23.29 2.63
C GLY A 12 0.33 -23.00 1.91
N ILE A 13 -0.24 -21.80 2.06
CA ILE A 13 -1.43 -21.36 1.31
C ILE A 13 -1.08 -21.03 -0.14
N GLY A 14 0.20 -20.74 -0.45
CA GLY A 14 0.65 -20.42 -1.80
C GLY A 14 0.32 -18.98 -2.22
N VAL A 15 0.47 -18.01 -1.31
CA VAL A 15 0.33 -16.58 -1.65
C VAL A 15 1.56 -16.08 -2.39
N ASP A 16 1.36 -15.24 -3.42
CA ASP A 16 2.48 -14.66 -4.18
C ASP A 16 3.19 -13.53 -3.41
N TYR A 17 2.42 -12.73 -2.66
CA TYR A 17 2.92 -11.57 -1.92
C TYR A 17 2.42 -11.57 -0.48
N VAL A 18 3.29 -11.13 0.44
CA VAL A 18 2.89 -10.72 1.79
C VAL A 18 3.12 -9.21 1.94
N LYS A 19 2.13 -8.53 2.51
CA LYS A 19 2.24 -7.13 2.89
C LYS A 19 2.41 -6.97 4.39
N MET A 20 3.45 -6.26 4.83
CA MET A 20 3.70 -5.98 6.24
C MET A 20 4.36 -4.63 6.47
N MET A 21 4.10 -4.00 7.61
CA MET A 21 4.88 -2.84 8.07
C MET A 21 6.33 -3.28 8.29
N ALA A 22 7.31 -2.48 7.86
CA ALA A 22 8.73 -2.87 7.97
C ALA A 22 9.13 -3.21 9.42
N HIS A 23 8.74 -2.40 10.40
CA HIS A 23 8.99 -2.63 11.83
C HIS A 23 8.21 -3.81 12.45
N HIS A 24 7.27 -4.41 11.73
CA HIS A 24 6.55 -5.62 12.15
C HIS A 24 7.04 -6.88 11.43
N MET A 25 7.89 -6.75 10.40
CA MET A 25 8.39 -7.87 9.59
C MET A 25 9.59 -8.53 10.27
N PRO A 26 9.45 -9.76 10.81
CA PRO A 26 10.57 -10.46 11.40
C PRO A 26 11.60 -10.84 10.33
N SER A 27 12.87 -10.95 10.73
CA SER A 27 13.97 -11.30 9.82
C SER A 27 13.76 -12.63 9.10
N TYR A 28 13.09 -13.61 9.71
CA TYR A 28 12.82 -14.88 9.06
C TYR A 28 11.72 -14.79 7.98
N VAL A 29 10.80 -13.81 8.07
CA VAL A 29 9.83 -13.53 6.99
C VAL A 29 10.53 -12.78 5.87
N TYR A 30 11.33 -11.77 6.21
CA TYR A 30 12.10 -11.00 5.24
C TYR A 30 13.05 -11.88 4.41
N ASN A 31 13.71 -12.84 5.06
CA ASN A 31 14.68 -13.73 4.40
C ASN A 31 14.05 -14.92 3.65
N ASP A 32 12.75 -15.11 3.73
CA ASP A 32 12.09 -16.23 3.05
C ASP A 32 11.77 -15.89 1.60
N ASP A 33 12.54 -16.44 0.67
CA ASP A 33 12.42 -16.12 -0.76
C ASP A 33 11.26 -16.85 -1.47
N ARG A 34 10.43 -17.62 -0.74
CA ARG A 34 9.25 -18.31 -1.29
C ARG A 34 8.06 -17.37 -1.56
N VAL A 35 8.03 -16.20 -0.94
CA VAL A 35 6.92 -15.22 -1.03
C VAL A 35 7.50 -13.82 -1.22
N ASP A 36 6.95 -13.02 -2.14
CA ASP A 36 7.41 -11.65 -2.37
C ASP A 36 6.90 -10.67 -1.30
N LYS A 37 7.57 -9.53 -1.14
CA LYS A 37 7.32 -8.59 -0.04
C LYS A 37 6.84 -7.25 -0.56
N ILE A 38 5.68 -6.83 -0.06
CA ILE A 38 5.23 -5.44 -0.12
C ILE A 38 5.47 -4.83 1.26
N VAL A 39 6.37 -3.84 1.33
CA VAL A 39 6.75 -3.23 2.60
C VAL A 39 5.96 -1.95 2.81
N SER A 40 5.21 -1.90 3.90
CA SER A 40 4.44 -0.73 4.29
C SER A 40 5.28 0.20 5.17
N VAL A 41 5.32 1.48 4.82
CA VAL A 41 6.02 2.55 5.54
C VAL A 41 5.02 3.55 6.09
N GLY A 42 5.20 3.91 7.36
CA GLY A 42 4.30 4.80 8.10
C GLY A 42 4.82 6.23 8.25
N SER A 43 4.07 7.08 8.95
CA SER A 43 4.46 8.47 9.25
C SER A 43 5.73 8.62 10.11
N GLY A 44 6.15 7.55 10.80
CA GLY A 44 7.35 7.55 11.65
C GLY A 44 8.66 7.24 10.92
N TYR A 45 8.63 7.00 9.60
CA TYR A 45 9.82 6.67 8.81
C TYR A 45 10.46 7.93 8.25
N VAL A 46 11.79 7.97 8.25
CA VAL A 46 12.54 9.00 7.52
C VAL A 46 12.66 8.61 6.05
N LEU A 47 12.83 9.60 5.17
CA LEU A 47 12.83 9.38 3.72
C LEU A 47 13.99 8.48 3.25
N GLU A 48 15.12 8.52 3.94
CA GLU A 48 16.28 7.67 3.68
C GLU A 48 15.97 6.19 3.94
N GLN A 49 15.11 5.87 4.92
CA GLN A 49 14.66 4.49 5.15
C GLN A 49 13.79 4.00 4.00
N VAL A 50 12.91 4.85 3.47
CA VAL A 50 12.10 4.55 2.28
C VAL A 50 13.00 4.28 1.08
N GLU A 51 14.01 5.12 0.88
CA GLU A 51 14.97 4.97 -0.21
C GLU A 51 15.75 3.65 -0.10
N ILE A 52 16.29 3.31 1.07
CA ILE A 52 16.99 2.05 1.33
C ILE A 52 16.06 0.85 1.05
N LEU A 53 14.85 0.86 1.61
CA LEU A 53 13.88 -0.22 1.40
C LEU A 53 13.51 -0.39 -0.08
N SER A 54 13.45 0.70 -0.85
CA SER A 54 13.12 0.62 -2.27
C SER A 54 14.26 0.01 -3.12
N HIS A 55 15.51 0.12 -2.69
CA HIS A 55 16.65 -0.48 -3.38
C HIS A 55 16.88 -1.95 -2.99
N ASP A 56 16.17 -2.45 -1.99
CA ASP A 56 16.25 -3.85 -1.58
C ASP A 56 15.67 -4.78 -2.67
N GLY A 57 16.47 -5.76 -3.08
CA GLY A 57 16.10 -6.75 -4.08
C GLY A 57 14.93 -7.65 -3.66
N LYS A 58 14.72 -7.85 -2.35
CA LYS A 58 13.63 -8.66 -1.81
C LYS A 58 12.31 -7.90 -1.67
N VAL A 59 12.32 -6.58 -1.88
CA VAL A 59 11.13 -5.72 -1.80
C VAL A 59 10.58 -5.47 -3.20
N SER A 60 9.33 -5.86 -3.42
CA SER A 60 8.66 -5.74 -4.71
C SER A 60 7.95 -4.39 -4.87
N ALA A 61 7.39 -3.85 -3.76
CA ALA A 61 6.73 -2.55 -3.75
C ALA A 61 6.74 -1.92 -2.35
N ILE A 62 6.55 -0.60 -2.31
CA ILE A 62 6.37 0.18 -1.08
C ILE A 62 4.88 0.55 -0.94
N GLU A 63 4.26 0.25 0.19
CA GLU A 63 2.94 0.79 0.54
C GLU A 63 3.10 2.05 1.41
N ALA A 64 2.55 3.18 0.98
CA ALA A 64 2.67 4.47 1.66
C ALA A 64 1.54 4.67 2.71
N SER A 65 1.63 3.99 3.84
CA SER A 65 0.69 4.13 4.97
C SER A 65 0.95 5.39 5.81
N ILE A 66 0.88 6.58 5.19
CA ILE A 66 1.30 7.87 5.79
C ILE A 66 0.48 8.33 7.01
N MET A 67 -0.60 7.64 7.37
CA MET A 67 -1.43 7.99 8.53
C MET A 67 -1.22 7.00 9.68
N THR A 68 -1.11 7.51 10.91
CA THR A 68 -1.02 6.67 12.12
C THR A 68 -2.33 5.92 12.40
N GLN A 69 -3.46 6.55 12.09
CA GLN A 69 -4.78 5.96 12.15
C GLN A 69 -5.59 6.37 10.92
N PRO A 70 -6.33 5.45 10.29
CA PRO A 70 -7.24 5.82 9.22
C PRO A 70 -8.32 6.76 9.73
N VAL A 71 -8.65 7.77 8.94
CA VAL A 71 -9.64 8.79 9.32
C VAL A 71 -10.87 8.63 8.43
N PHE A 72 -12.02 8.41 9.06
CA PHE A 72 -13.24 8.07 8.32
C PHE A 72 -13.73 9.25 7.47
N ARG A 73 -13.88 9.02 6.16
CA ARG A 73 -14.51 9.93 5.19
C ARG A 73 -13.90 11.33 5.07
N LEU A 74 -12.62 11.51 5.39
CA LEU A 74 -11.92 12.75 5.04
C LEU A 74 -11.31 12.64 3.64
N PRO A 75 -11.40 13.69 2.81
CA PRO A 75 -10.78 13.70 1.49
C PRO A 75 -9.25 13.76 1.59
N LEU A 76 -8.58 13.45 0.49
CA LEU A 76 -7.16 13.76 0.32
C LEU A 76 -6.93 15.28 0.42
N THR A 77 -5.87 15.65 1.12
CA THR A 77 -5.42 17.03 1.28
C THR A 77 -4.09 17.24 0.56
N LEU A 78 -3.72 18.50 0.34
CA LEU A 78 -2.40 18.84 -0.22
C LEU A 78 -1.24 18.29 0.62
N PHE A 79 -1.42 18.18 1.94
CA PHE A 79 -0.43 17.57 2.83
C PHE A 79 -0.23 16.08 2.52
N ASP A 80 -1.31 15.32 2.32
CA ASP A 80 -1.23 13.90 1.97
C ASP A 80 -0.56 13.72 0.61
N ILE A 81 -0.97 14.52 -0.37
CA ILE A 81 -0.41 14.51 -1.73
C ILE A 81 1.09 14.79 -1.71
N THR A 82 1.53 15.77 -0.92
CA THR A 82 2.96 16.12 -0.79
C THR A 82 3.74 14.97 -0.16
N ASN A 83 3.20 14.28 0.84
CA ASN A 83 3.83 13.10 1.41
C ASN A 83 3.97 11.95 0.40
N TYR A 84 2.93 11.68 -0.40
CA TYR A 84 3.03 10.69 -1.48
C TYR A 84 4.08 11.07 -2.52
N ILE A 85 4.18 12.35 -2.90
CA ILE A 85 5.23 12.84 -3.80
C ILE A 85 6.63 12.61 -3.20
N LEU A 86 6.82 12.92 -1.91
CA LEU A 86 8.10 12.74 -1.23
C LEU A 86 8.53 11.26 -1.20
N ILE A 87 7.62 10.36 -0.83
CA ILE A 87 7.86 8.91 -0.85
C ILE A 87 8.13 8.43 -2.28
N ARG A 88 7.31 8.87 -3.25
CA ARG A 88 7.46 8.44 -4.63
C ARG A 88 8.79 8.82 -5.24
N LYS A 89 9.27 10.05 -4.98
CA LYS A 89 10.59 10.54 -5.44
C LYS A 89 11.76 9.75 -4.88
N ARG A 90 11.59 9.07 -3.74
CA ARG A 90 12.63 8.31 -3.05
C ARG A 90 12.59 6.82 -3.34
N SER A 91 11.50 6.34 -3.93
CA SER A 91 11.36 4.92 -4.27
C SER A 91 11.78 4.66 -5.71
N VAL A 92 12.62 3.64 -5.95
CA VAL A 92 12.81 3.09 -7.30
C VAL A 92 11.76 2.02 -7.65
N LYS A 93 10.98 1.56 -6.66
CA LYS A 93 9.91 0.56 -6.80
C LYS A 93 8.54 1.23 -6.90
N PRO A 94 7.50 0.51 -7.38
CA PRO A 94 6.13 0.99 -7.33
C PRO A 94 5.73 1.41 -5.91
N VAL A 95 5.07 2.57 -5.80
CA VAL A 95 4.48 3.07 -4.55
C VAL A 95 2.98 2.87 -4.60
N ILE A 96 2.45 2.07 -3.70
CA ILE A 96 1.04 1.74 -3.57
C ILE A 96 0.44 2.63 -2.48
N VAL A 97 -0.69 3.26 -2.76
CA VAL A 97 -1.41 4.12 -1.82
C VAL A 97 -2.54 3.31 -1.17
N PRO A 98 -2.48 3.00 0.13
CA PRO A 98 -3.61 2.40 0.82
C PRO A 98 -4.70 3.45 1.09
N THR A 99 -5.97 3.07 0.99
CA THR A 99 -7.05 3.96 1.43
C THR A 99 -7.03 4.07 2.96
N GLN A 100 -6.41 5.12 3.49
CA GLN A 100 -6.51 5.55 4.89
C GLN A 100 -7.41 6.79 5.06
N LYS A 101 -7.69 7.45 3.93
CA LYS A 101 -8.67 8.52 3.72
C LYS A 101 -9.63 8.09 2.62
N PHE A 102 -10.70 8.86 2.45
CA PHE A 102 -11.56 8.69 1.29
C PHE A 102 -10.83 9.17 0.04
N ILE A 103 -10.70 8.27 -0.93
CA ILE A 103 -10.08 8.50 -2.23
C ILE A 103 -11.20 8.30 -3.24
N GLU A 104 -11.55 9.34 -3.99
CA GLU A 104 -12.54 9.25 -5.07
C GLU A 104 -11.95 8.56 -6.30
N ALA A 105 -12.79 8.04 -7.19
CA ALA A 105 -12.30 7.44 -8.44
C ALA A 105 -11.51 8.46 -9.30
N THR A 106 -11.89 9.73 -9.25
CA THR A 106 -11.19 10.84 -9.92
C THR A 106 -9.80 11.12 -9.35
N ASP A 107 -9.56 10.85 -8.06
CA ASP A 107 -8.26 11.00 -7.41
C ASP A 107 -7.22 10.02 -7.97
N LEU A 108 -7.63 8.91 -8.57
CA LEU A 108 -6.71 7.97 -9.23
C LEU A 108 -5.87 8.66 -10.32
N LYS A 109 -6.45 9.62 -11.05
CA LYS A 109 -5.74 10.41 -12.07
C LYS A 109 -4.65 11.28 -11.45
N LEU A 110 -4.94 11.87 -10.29
CA LEU A 110 -3.97 12.65 -9.52
C LEU A 110 -2.83 11.76 -9.01
N LEU A 111 -3.16 10.61 -8.43
CA LEU A 111 -2.18 9.66 -7.90
C LEU A 111 -1.28 9.08 -8.99
N ASN A 112 -1.84 8.75 -10.17
CA ASN A 112 -1.06 8.34 -11.34
C ASN A 112 -0.12 9.44 -11.81
N ARG A 113 -0.61 10.69 -11.90
CA ARG A 113 0.19 11.84 -12.35
C ARG A 113 1.39 12.13 -11.44
N ILE A 114 1.28 11.91 -10.13
CA ILE A 114 2.42 12.06 -9.21
C ILE A 114 3.34 10.83 -9.21
N GLY A 115 3.01 9.79 -9.98
CA GLY A 115 3.82 8.60 -10.22
C GLY A 115 3.54 7.42 -9.29
N CYS A 116 2.47 7.45 -8.48
CA CYS A 116 2.10 6.28 -7.66
C CYS A 116 1.70 5.11 -8.56
N GLY A 117 2.11 3.89 -8.18
CA GLY A 117 1.91 2.67 -8.98
C GLY A 117 0.58 1.98 -8.78
N GLY A 118 -0.22 2.40 -7.79
CA GLY A 118 -1.55 1.81 -7.57
C GLY A 118 -2.20 2.29 -6.27
N VAL A 119 -3.45 1.86 -6.06
CA VAL A 119 -4.23 2.14 -4.87
C VAL A 119 -4.83 0.84 -4.33
N VAL A 120 -4.82 0.65 -3.00
CA VAL A 120 -5.53 -0.44 -2.33
C VAL A 120 -6.82 0.11 -1.74
N LEU A 121 -7.95 -0.27 -2.33
CA LEU A 121 -9.28 0.10 -1.86
C LEU A 121 -9.72 -0.84 -0.71
N ASN A 122 -10.19 -0.24 0.39
CA ASN A 122 -10.76 -0.97 1.53
C ASN A 122 -12.12 -0.39 1.93
N SER A 123 -12.63 -0.81 3.08
CA SER A 123 -13.94 -0.43 3.58
C SER A 123 -14.14 1.07 3.85
N ILE A 124 -13.06 1.87 3.95
CA ILE A 124 -13.15 3.33 4.09
C ILE A 124 -13.75 3.96 2.84
N VAL A 125 -13.42 3.40 1.66
CA VAL A 125 -13.92 3.87 0.36
C VAL A 125 -15.11 3.03 -0.09
N VAL A 126 -14.98 1.71 -0.04
CA VAL A 126 -15.94 0.79 -0.66
C VAL A 126 -17.09 0.42 0.28
N GLY A 127 -16.94 0.62 1.60
CA GLY A 127 -17.90 0.14 2.61
C GLY A 127 -17.68 -1.33 3.01
N THR A 128 -18.63 -1.91 3.73
CA THR A 128 -18.50 -3.24 4.35
C THR A 128 -19.50 -4.28 3.81
N THR A 129 -20.32 -3.92 2.81
CA THR A 129 -21.38 -4.81 2.29
C THR A 129 -21.05 -5.29 0.88
N SER A 130 -21.40 -6.52 0.53
CA SER A 130 -21.18 -7.04 -0.83
C SER A 130 -21.83 -6.16 -1.92
N ILE A 131 -22.95 -5.51 -1.60
CA ILE A 131 -23.64 -4.56 -2.46
C ILE A 131 -22.76 -3.34 -2.74
N SER A 132 -22.16 -2.74 -1.70
CA SER A 132 -21.32 -1.56 -1.88
C SER A 132 -20.07 -1.83 -2.72
N TYR A 133 -19.48 -3.03 -2.59
CA TYR A 133 -18.41 -3.49 -3.49
C TYR A 133 -18.87 -3.61 -4.94
N ARG A 134 -20.04 -4.20 -5.17
CA ARG A 134 -20.60 -4.36 -6.53
C ARG A 134 -20.90 -3.03 -7.20
N GLU A 135 -21.38 -2.05 -6.44
CA GLU A 135 -21.77 -0.74 -6.97
C GLU A 135 -20.58 0.17 -7.22
N LEU A 136 -19.58 0.18 -6.34
CA LEU A 136 -18.48 1.16 -6.41
C LEU A 136 -17.28 0.67 -7.23
N LEU A 137 -16.87 -0.59 -7.12
CA LEU A 137 -15.67 -1.08 -7.82
C LEU A 137 -15.65 -0.88 -9.34
N PRO A 138 -16.77 -1.00 -10.08
CA PRO A 138 -16.77 -0.75 -11.53
C PRO A 138 -16.31 0.65 -11.91
N GLU A 139 -16.63 1.67 -11.11
CA GLU A 139 -16.19 3.04 -11.37
C GLU A 139 -14.68 3.19 -11.23
N TYR A 140 -14.11 2.71 -10.12
CA TYR A 140 -12.65 2.72 -9.90
C TYR A 140 -11.93 1.91 -10.97
N ARG A 141 -12.49 0.76 -11.37
CA ARG A 141 -11.91 -0.08 -12.42
C ARG A 141 -11.89 0.64 -13.75
N ARG A 142 -13.00 1.26 -14.16
CA ARG A 142 -13.09 2.04 -15.41
C ARG A 142 -12.04 3.15 -15.44
N VAL A 143 -11.91 3.92 -14.35
CA VAL A 143 -10.90 4.99 -14.30
C VAL A 143 -9.50 4.41 -14.35
N ALA A 144 -9.22 3.31 -13.64
CA ALA A 144 -7.90 2.67 -13.65
C ALA A 144 -7.51 2.12 -15.04
N ASP A 145 -8.45 1.58 -15.81
CA ASP A 145 -8.23 1.10 -17.17
C ASP A 145 -7.97 2.25 -18.19
N GLU A 146 -8.23 3.51 -17.81
CA GLU A 146 -7.98 4.73 -18.61
C GLU A 146 -6.63 5.43 -18.30
N LEU A 147 -5.86 4.93 -17.31
CA LEU A 147 -4.60 5.55 -16.83
C LEU A 147 -3.36 5.05 -17.58
#